data_AF-A0A0N4XPT4-F1
#
_entry.id   AF-A0A0N4XPT4-F1
#
_cell.length_a   1.000
_cell.length_b   1.000
_cell.length_c   1.000
_cell.angle_alpha   90.00
_cell.angle_beta   90.00
_cell.angle_gamma   90.00
#
_symmetry.space_group_name_H-M   'P 1'
#
loop_
_entity.id
_entity.type
_entity.pdbx_description
1 polymer ?
#
loop_
_entity_poly.entity_id
_entity_poly.type
_entity_poly.pdbx_seq_one_letter_code
_entity_poly.pdbx_strand_id
1 'polypeptide(L)'
;MLERVAVGVLLLMLQQNFMLVVSSPSADYPWSYDYDTYQGPQNWGLLFKPWMMCHNGKMQSPIDIPPDRLLFDPNMKPIHIDRISVSMNVI
;
A
#
# COMPACT_ATOMS: atom_id res chain seq x y z
N MET A 1 4.67 18.32 -49.73
CA MET A 1 4.81 19.04 -48.43
C MET A 1 3.65 18.70 -47.50
N LEU A 2 2.40 18.83 -48.00
CA LEU A 2 1.16 18.47 -47.28
C LEU A 2 1.14 17.01 -46.74
N GLU A 3 1.56 16.04 -47.56
CA GLU A 3 1.53 14.62 -47.16
C GLU A 3 2.50 14.27 -46.03
N ARG A 4 3.67 14.93 -45.98
CA ARG A 4 4.65 14.73 -44.92
C ARG A 4 4.17 15.30 -43.58
N VAL A 5 3.42 16.40 -43.62
CA VAL A 5 2.78 17.00 -42.43
C VAL A 5 1.64 16.10 -41.94
N ALA A 6 0.83 15.55 -42.85
CA ALA A 6 -0.28 14.65 -42.50
C ALA A 6 0.20 13.36 -41.82
N VAL A 7 1.28 12.75 -42.30
CA VAL A 7 1.89 11.56 -41.67
C VAL A 7 2.42 11.88 -40.27
N GLY A 8 3.03 13.05 -40.08
CA GLY A 8 3.52 13.49 -38.77
C GLY A 8 2.38 13.72 -37.76
N VAL A 9 1.29 14.35 -38.19
CA VAL A 9 0.09 14.54 -37.35
C VAL A 9 -0.56 13.21 -37.01
N LEU A 10 -0.66 12.27 -37.95
CA LEU A 10 -1.22 10.94 -37.70
C LEU A 10 -0.36 10.15 -36.69
N LEU A 11 0.96 10.24 -36.77
CA LEU A 11 1.86 9.61 -35.80
C LEU A 11 1.67 10.19 -34.39
N LEU A 12 1.53 11.52 -34.26
CA LEU A 12 1.28 12.20 -32.99
C LEU A 12 -0.09 11.81 -32.40
N MET A 13 -1.13 11.73 -33.23
CA MET A 13 -2.47 11.30 -32.82
C MET A 13 -2.47 9.82 -32.36
N LEU A 14 -1.70 8.94 -33.02
CA LEU A 14 -1.53 7.55 -32.60
C LEU A 14 -0.74 7.42 -31.29
N GLN A 15 0.27 8.27 -31.06
CA GLN A 15 1.03 8.31 -29.81
C GLN A 15 0.17 8.76 -28.61
N GLN A 16 -0.74 9.72 -28.81
CA GLN A 16 -1.61 10.23 -27.74
C GLN A 16 -2.66 9.20 -27.29
N ASN A 17 -3.14 8.35 -28.20
CA ASN A 17 -4.09 7.28 -27.88
C ASN A 17 -3.43 6.09 -27.14
N PHE A 18 -2.12 5.86 -27.34
CA PHE A 18 -1.39 4.80 -26.64
C PHE A 18 -1.32 5.05 -25.12
N MET A 19 -1.20 6.31 -24.69
CA MET A 19 -1.14 6.66 -23.25
C MET A 19 -2.47 6.48 -22.53
N LEU A 20 -3.61 6.66 -23.21
CA LEU A 20 -4.94 6.55 -22.60
C LEU A 20 -5.35 5.10 -22.31
N VAL A 21 -4.85 4.13 -23.08
CA VAL A 21 -5.15 2.69 -22.89
C VAL A 21 -4.40 2.09 -21.70
N VAL A 22 -3.25 2.67 -21.32
CA VAL A 22 -2.42 2.20 -20.20
C VAL A 22 -3.01 2.61 -18.84
N SER A 23 -3.83 3.66 -18.78
CA SER A 23 -4.44 4.16 -17.56
C SER A 23 -5.87 3.62 -17.37
N SER A 24 -6.01 2.33 -17.09
CA SER A 24 -7.26 1.82 -16.50
C SER A 24 -7.31 2.24 -15.02
N PRO A 25 -8.33 2.97 -14.57
CA PRO A 25 -8.52 3.21 -13.14
C PRO A 25 -9.23 1.98 -12.57
N SER A 26 -8.48 0.88 -12.41
CA SER A 26 -8.84 -0.09 -11.38
C SER A 26 -8.93 0.66 -10.06
N ALA A 27 -9.88 0.31 -9.20
CA ALA A 27 -9.94 0.80 -7.83
C ALA A 27 -8.78 0.21 -7.02
N ASP A 28 -7.56 0.40 -7.51
CA ASP A 28 -6.32 -0.04 -6.91
C ASP A 28 -6.09 0.89 -5.74
N TYR A 29 -6.27 0.33 -4.55
CA TYR A 29 -5.63 0.92 -3.39
C TYR A 29 -4.16 1.13 -3.75
N PRO A 30 -3.56 2.25 -3.38
CA PRO A 30 -2.23 2.58 -3.86
C PRO A 30 -1.13 1.71 -3.22
N TRP A 31 -1.51 0.61 -2.56
CA TRP A 31 -0.69 -0.36 -1.85
C TRP A 31 -1.19 -1.77 -2.17
N SER A 32 -0.27 -2.74 -2.09
CA SER A 32 -0.52 -4.16 -2.28
C SER A 32 0.29 -5.00 -1.29
N TYR A 33 -0.12 -6.25 -1.08
CA TYR A 33 0.68 -7.27 -0.38
C TYR A 33 1.60 -8.05 -1.33
N ASP A 34 1.49 -7.82 -2.64
CA ASP A 34 2.34 -8.45 -3.63
C ASP A 34 3.74 -7.83 -3.63
N TYR A 35 4.72 -8.62 -3.17
CA TYR A 35 6.12 -8.23 -3.07
C TYR A 35 6.82 -8.05 -4.42
N ASP A 36 6.25 -8.53 -5.53
CA ASP A 36 6.87 -8.37 -6.85
C ASP A 36 6.47 -7.04 -7.51
N THR A 37 5.63 -6.23 -6.86
CA THR A 37 5.11 -4.97 -7.39
C THR A 37 5.70 -3.74 -6.70
N TYR A 38 5.66 -2.60 -7.38
CA TYR A 38 6.03 -1.31 -6.77
C TYR A 38 5.14 -0.96 -5.57
N GLN A 39 3.90 -1.45 -5.55
CA GLN A 39 2.94 -1.21 -4.46
C GLN A 39 3.15 -2.16 -3.27
N GLY A 40 4.10 -3.10 -3.37
CA GLY A 40 4.36 -4.11 -2.36
C GLY A 40 4.84 -3.57 -1.01
N PRO A 41 4.79 -4.38 0.05
CA PRO A 41 5.09 -3.95 1.42
C PRO A 41 6.48 -3.35 1.60
N GLN A 42 7.46 -3.82 0.85
CA GLN A 42 8.83 -3.30 0.88
C GLN A 42 8.92 -1.81 0.48
N ASN A 43 7.91 -1.28 -0.20
CA ASN A 43 7.88 0.08 -0.73
C ASN A 43 6.86 0.99 -0.04
N TRP A 44 6.03 0.51 0.90
CA TRP A 44 4.91 1.29 1.44
C TRP A 44 5.29 2.67 1.97
N GLY A 45 6.45 2.80 2.63
CA GLY A 45 6.92 4.08 3.15
C GLY A 45 7.39 5.09 2.10
N LEU A 46 7.50 4.67 0.83
CA LEU A 46 7.90 5.50 -0.30
C LEU A 46 6.71 5.97 -1.15
N LEU A 47 5.54 5.35 -0.99
CA LEU A 47 4.33 5.66 -1.76
C LEU A 47 3.76 7.04 -1.39
N PHE A 48 3.69 7.33 -0.09
CA PHE A 48 3.19 8.61 0.42
C PHE A 48 3.93 9.08 1.67
N LYS A 49 4.11 10.40 1.79
CA LYS A 49 4.80 11.04 2.92
C LYS A 49 4.25 10.63 4.31
N PRO A 50 2.94 10.48 4.54
CA PRO A 50 2.44 10.05 5.85
C PRO A 50 2.84 8.61 6.22
N TRP A 51 3.25 7.78 5.26
CA TRP A 51 3.56 6.37 5.48
C TRP A 51 5.05 6.10 5.69
N MET A 52 5.89 7.13 5.74
CA MET A 52 7.35 7.00 5.93
C MET A 52 7.75 6.08 7.09
N MET A 53 6.90 5.92 8.12
CA MET A 53 7.16 4.99 9.23
C MET A 53 7.23 3.53 8.81
N CYS A 54 6.59 3.12 7.72
CA CYS A 54 6.72 1.76 7.17
C CYS A 54 8.15 1.48 6.67
N HIS A 55 8.92 2.51 6.31
CA HIS A 55 10.32 2.38 5.88
C HIS A 55 11.32 2.77 6.97
N ASN A 56 11.08 3.87 7.69
CA ASN A 56 12.00 4.44 8.67
C ASN A 56 11.79 3.92 10.10
N GLY A 57 10.63 3.31 10.38
CA GLY A 57 10.29 2.83 11.71
C GLY A 57 11.20 1.69 12.15
N LYS A 58 11.78 1.81 13.35
CA LYS A 58 12.64 0.78 13.95
C LYS A 58 11.90 -0.17 14.89
N MET A 59 10.61 0.10 15.12
CA MET A 59 9.71 -0.65 16.00
C MET A 59 8.45 -1.01 15.20
N GLN A 60 8.62 -1.67 14.06
CA GLN A 60 7.51 -2.12 13.21
C GLN A 60 7.10 -3.54 13.57
N SER A 61 5.83 -3.85 13.29
CA SER A 61 5.27 -5.20 13.38
C SER A 61 5.04 -5.76 11.97
N PRO A 62 4.97 -7.10 11.79
CA PRO A 62 5.22 -8.13 12.80
C PRO A 62 6.70 -8.30 13.14
N ILE A 63 6.99 -8.94 14.29
CA ILE A 63 8.32 -9.41 14.67
C ILE A 63 8.29 -10.92 14.90
N ASP A 64 9.45 -11.56 14.79
CA ASP A 64 9.62 -12.95 15.24
C ASP A 64 9.61 -13.00 16.78
N ILE A 65 8.96 -14.02 17.35
CA ILE A 65 8.83 -14.23 18.81
C ILE A 65 9.39 -15.61 19.15
N PRO A 66 10.72 -15.76 19.21
CA PRO A 66 11.36 -17.03 19.52
C PRO A 66 11.21 -17.37 21.01
N PRO A 67 10.55 -18.49 21.39
CA PRO A 67 10.23 -18.80 22.79
C PRO A 67 11.45 -18.90 23.72
N ASP A 68 12.60 -19.30 23.19
CA ASP A 68 13.87 -19.44 23.91
C ASP A 68 14.51 -18.11 24.30
N ARG A 69 14.08 -16.98 23.70
CA ARG A 69 14.58 -15.63 24.02
C ARG A 69 13.61 -14.80 24.84
N LEU A 70 12.47 -15.37 25.24
CA LEU A 70 11.47 -14.67 26.02
C LEU A 70 11.95 -14.47 27.46
N LEU A 71 11.81 -13.24 27.94
CA LEU A 71 11.99 -12.92 29.34
C LEU A 71 10.64 -13.05 30.06
N PHE A 72 10.57 -13.93 31.04
CA PHE A 72 9.42 -14.01 31.93
C PHE A 72 9.48 -12.88 32.96
N ASP A 73 8.46 -12.02 32.97
CA ASP A 73 8.28 -10.99 34.00
C ASP A 73 7.23 -11.43 35.03
N PRO A 74 7.63 -11.78 36.27
CA PRO A 74 6.70 -12.19 37.31
C PRO A 74 5.78 -11.05 37.79
N ASN A 75 6.08 -9.79 37.48
CA ASN A 75 5.26 -8.63 37.86
C ASN A 75 4.18 -8.31 36.82
N MET A 76 4.18 -8.99 35.67
CA MET A 76 3.20 -8.75 34.62
C MET A 76 1.82 -9.26 35.08
N LYS A 77 0.88 -8.32 35.24
CA LYS A 77 -0.48 -8.65 35.69
C LYS A 77 -1.25 -9.38 34.58
N PRO A 78 -2.13 -10.33 34.93
CA PRO A 78 -3.06 -10.91 33.97
C PRO A 78 -3.86 -9.83 33.24
N ILE A 79 -4.06 -10.00 31.93
CA ILE A 79 -4.85 -9.07 31.13
C ILE A 79 -6.33 -9.23 31.52
N HIS A 80 -6.94 -8.16 32.01
CA HIS A 80 -8.39 -8.10 32.22
C HIS A 80 -9.08 -7.74 30.90
N ILE A 81 -9.98 -8.60 30.43
CA ILE A 81 -10.72 -8.38 29.18
C ILE A 81 -12.18 -8.19 29.51
N ASP A 82 -12.63 -6.93 29.44
CA ASP A 82 -14.05 -6.60 29.51
C ASP A 82 -14.70 -6.77 28.15
N ARG A 83 -15.72 -7.63 28.07
CA ARG A 83 -16.52 -7.80 26.86
C ARG A 83 -17.78 -6.95 26.97
N ILE A 84 -17.72 -5.78 26.37
CA ILE A 84 -18.89 -4.90 26.24
C ILE A 84 -19.53 -5.19 24.88
N SER A 85 -20.71 -5.78 24.89
CA SER A 85 -21.54 -5.90 23.68
C SER A 85 -22.32 -4.60 23.50
N VAL A 86 -22.00 -3.85 22.44
CA VAL A 86 -22.76 -2.67 22.05
C VAL A 86 -23.86 -3.10 21.07
N SER A 87 -25.12 -3.03 21.48
CA SER A 87 -26.25 -3.11 20.55
C SER A 87 -26.35 -1.77 19.82
N MET A 88 -26.11 -1.75 18.51
CA MET A 88 -26.40 -0.59 17.68
C MET A 88 -27.91 -0.40 17.60
N ASN A 89 -28.45 0.57 18.34
CA ASN A 89 -29.73 1.16 18.00
C ASN A 89 -29.50 2.10 16.83
N VAL A 90 -29.87 1.67 15.63
CA VAL A 90 -29.98 2.56 14.47
C VAL A 90 -31.20 3.44 14.75
N ILE A 91 -30.94 4.72 15.02
CA ILE A 91 -31.96 5.77 15.11
C ILE A 91 -32.41 6.14 13.70
#